data_AF-A0A6C0FBD2-F1
#
_entry.id   AF-A0A6C0FBD2-F1
#
_cell.length_a   1.000
_cell.length_b   1.000
_cell.length_c   1.000
_cell.angle_alpha   90.00
_cell.angle_beta   90.00
_cell.angle_gamma   90.00
#
_symmetry.space_group_name_H-M   'P 1'
#
loop_
_entity.id
_entity.type
_entity.pdbx_description
1 polymer ?
#
loop_
_entity_poly.entity_id
_entity_poly.type
_entity_poly.pdbx_seq_one_letter_code
_entity_poly.pdbx_strand_id
1 'polypeptide(L)'
;MTKISPHVSIYKFPITAVTSILNRGTGVALSGMYVLAGTSLAFGKSPLDQYSKLQPWQKTLINYGVLFPNIYHAFGGIRHMVWDKFPKLLHNTAVHKSSVLLLSSSIITTILSENLLIDKDLTNIFRSKKCKKIDVTDIIDQEILNIPEICN
;
A
#
# COMPACT_ATOMS: atom_id res chain seq x y z
N MET A 1 18.40 12.61 40.79
CA MET A 1 17.55 11.86 39.84
C MET A 1 17.48 10.42 40.32
N THR A 2 16.30 9.92 40.67
CA THR A 2 16.11 8.52 41.05
C THR A 2 16.32 7.63 39.82
N LYS A 3 17.08 6.54 39.96
CA LYS A 3 17.22 5.54 38.88
C LYS A 3 15.84 4.95 38.56
N ILE A 4 15.43 5.05 37.30
CA ILE A 4 14.23 4.39 36.79
C ILE A 4 14.55 2.90 36.64
N SER A 5 13.62 2.04 37.07
CA SER A 5 13.75 0.60 36.89
C SER A 5 13.84 0.25 35.39
N PRO A 6 14.73 -0.67 34.99
CA PRO A 6 14.79 -1.14 33.62
C PRO A 6 13.44 -1.77 33.23
N HIS A 7 12.96 -1.49 32.01
CA HIS A 7 11.65 -1.94 31.55
C HIS A 7 11.76 -2.55 30.14
N VAL A 8 12.10 -1.78 29.10
CA VAL A 8 12.21 -2.31 27.72
C VAL A 8 13.29 -3.38 27.60
N SER A 9 14.45 -3.18 28.24
CA SER A 9 15.62 -4.05 28.08
C SER A 9 15.49 -5.41 28.79
N ILE A 10 14.58 -5.54 29.76
CA ILE A 10 14.39 -6.76 30.55
C ILE A 10 13.05 -7.46 30.27
N TYR A 11 12.14 -6.80 29.57
CA TYR A 11 10.79 -7.33 29.35
C TYR A 11 10.74 -8.31 28.17
N LYS A 12 10.18 -9.50 28.40
CA LYS A 12 9.92 -10.47 27.34
C LYS A 12 8.63 -10.09 26.61
N PHE A 13 8.78 -9.50 25.42
CA PHE A 13 7.63 -9.05 24.64
C PHE A 13 6.74 -10.22 24.16
N PRO A 14 5.44 -10.25 24.53
CA PRO A 14 4.50 -11.16 23.89
C PRO A 14 4.23 -10.71 22.44
N ILE A 15 3.77 -11.64 21.59
CA ILE A 15 3.44 -11.34 20.18
C ILE A 15 2.44 -10.17 20.05
N THR A 16 1.56 -10.01 21.03
CA THR A 16 0.62 -8.89 21.12
C THR A 16 1.32 -7.54 21.22
N ALA A 17 2.36 -7.44 22.05
CA ALA A 17 3.11 -6.21 22.20
C ALA A 17 3.91 -5.91 20.93
N VAL A 18 4.54 -6.93 20.34
CA VAL A 18 5.27 -6.81 19.06
C VAL A 18 4.34 -6.31 17.95
N THR A 19 3.17 -6.94 17.79
CA THR A 19 2.19 -6.53 16.78
C THR A 19 1.64 -5.11 17.00
N SER A 20 1.52 -4.67 18.25
CA SER A 20 1.15 -3.28 18.55
C SER A 20 2.25 -2.28 18.17
N ILE A 21 3.53 -2.60 18.47
CA ILE A 21 4.68 -1.78 18.08
C ILE A 21 4.77 -1.68 16.57
N LEU A 22 4.64 -2.81 15.87
CA LEU A 22 4.63 -2.84 14.41
C LEU A 22 3.50 -1.96 13.84
N ASN A 23 2.30 -2.01 14.41
CA ASN A 23 1.19 -1.19 13.93
C ASN A 23 1.48 0.32 14.05
N ARG A 24 2.18 0.73 15.12
CA ARG A 24 2.65 2.12 15.26
C ARG A 24 3.74 2.45 14.25
N GLY A 25 4.71 1.56 14.09
CA GLY A 25 5.81 1.73 13.13
C GLY A 25 5.31 1.87 11.70
N THR A 26 4.39 1.01 11.28
CA THR A 26 3.77 1.09 9.94
C THR A 26 2.96 2.37 9.79
N GLY A 27 2.24 2.82 10.82
CA GLY A 27 1.49 4.09 10.78
C GLY A 27 2.38 5.31 10.58
N VAL A 28 3.50 5.38 11.30
CA VAL A 28 4.50 6.47 11.13
C VAL A 28 5.13 6.42 9.73
N ALA A 29 5.53 5.24 9.29
CA ALA A 29 6.13 5.05 7.96
C ALA A 29 5.16 5.47 6.84
N LEU A 30 3.89 5.05 6.92
CA LEU A 30 2.85 5.42 5.98
C LEU A 30 2.59 6.92 5.96
N SER A 31 2.47 7.54 7.15
CA SER A 31 2.27 8.98 7.26
C SER A 31 3.40 9.74 6.56
N GLY A 32 4.66 9.35 6.81
CA GLY A 32 5.81 9.92 6.12
C GLY A 32 5.77 9.70 4.61
N MET A 33 5.47 8.47 4.15
CA MET A 33 5.36 8.16 2.73
C MET A 33 4.29 9.00 2.02
N TYR A 34 3.08 9.12 2.60
CA TYR A 34 1.99 9.89 2.01
C TYR A 34 2.28 11.39 2.00
N VAL A 35 2.89 11.93 3.06
CA VAL A 35 3.32 13.34 3.08
C VAL A 35 4.37 13.62 2.02
N LEU A 36 5.39 12.76 1.88
CA LEU A 36 6.43 12.92 0.86
C LEU A 36 5.86 12.77 -0.56
N ALA A 37 4.99 11.78 -0.80
CA ALA A 37 4.34 11.60 -2.09
C ALA A 37 3.44 12.79 -2.45
N GLY A 38 2.61 13.25 -1.52
CA GLY A 38 1.71 14.39 -1.72
C GLY A 38 2.45 15.70 -1.95
N THR A 39 3.51 15.97 -1.18
CA THR A 39 4.35 17.17 -1.38
C THR A 39 5.10 17.12 -2.71
N SER A 40 5.65 15.97 -3.11
CA SER A 40 6.31 15.81 -4.41
C SER A 40 5.35 16.13 -5.57
N LEU A 41 4.11 15.64 -5.50
CA LEU A 41 3.08 15.93 -6.50
C LEU A 41 2.71 17.41 -6.52
N ALA A 42 2.63 18.07 -5.37
CA ALA A 42 2.37 19.51 -5.28
C ALA A 42 3.47 20.37 -5.95
N PHE A 43 4.72 19.88 -5.99
CA PHE A 43 5.83 20.51 -6.71
C PHE A 43 5.98 20.03 -8.16
N GLY A 44 4.98 19.33 -8.71
CA GLY A 44 4.99 18.83 -10.09
C GLY A 44 5.97 17.68 -10.34
N LYS A 45 6.49 17.03 -9.29
CA LYS A 45 7.37 15.86 -9.40
C LYS A 45 6.58 14.60 -9.10
N SER A 46 6.38 13.75 -10.11
CA SER A 46 5.70 12.47 -9.90
C SER A 46 6.69 11.42 -9.36
N PRO A 47 6.42 10.80 -8.20
CA PRO A 47 7.20 9.65 -7.73
C PRO A 47 7.20 8.48 -8.74
N LEU A 48 6.16 8.40 -9.59
CA LEU A 48 6.03 7.37 -10.62
C LEU A 48 7.09 7.50 -11.72
N ASP A 49 7.56 8.71 -12.02
CA ASP A 49 8.58 8.92 -13.07
C ASP A 49 9.90 8.29 -12.67
N GLN A 50 10.27 8.39 -11.39
CA GLN A 50 11.47 7.74 -10.85
C GLN A 50 11.26 6.24 -10.72
N TYR A 51 10.08 5.80 -10.26
CA TYR A 51 9.72 4.39 -10.19
C TYR A 51 9.80 3.69 -11.56
N SER A 52 9.40 4.37 -12.64
CA SER A 52 9.42 3.81 -14.00
C SER A 52 10.81 3.37 -14.46
N LYS A 53 11.85 4.09 -14.01
CA LYS A 53 13.27 3.89 -14.37
C LYS A 53 13.95 2.76 -13.58
N LEU A 54 13.29 2.21 -12.57
CA LEU A 54 13.86 1.17 -11.72
C LEU A 54 13.85 -0.20 -12.40
N GLN A 55 14.83 -1.02 -12.02
CA GLN A 55 14.91 -2.42 -12.41
C GLN A 55 13.79 -3.25 -11.77
N PRO A 56 13.37 -4.38 -12.38
CA PRO A 56 12.25 -5.18 -11.86
C PRO A 56 12.38 -5.56 -10.39
N TRP A 57 13.56 -6.00 -9.95
CA TRP A 57 13.79 -6.38 -8.55
C TRP A 57 13.66 -5.19 -7.58
N GLN A 58 14.03 -3.99 -8.01
CA GLN A 58 13.89 -2.76 -7.21
C GLN A 58 12.41 -2.38 -7.09
N LYS A 59 11.65 -2.53 -8.18
CA LYS A 59 10.20 -2.30 -8.20
C LYS A 59 9.51 -3.23 -7.22
N THR A 60 9.78 -4.54 -7.28
CA THR A 60 9.24 -5.53 -6.34
C THR A 60 9.55 -5.16 -4.89
N LEU A 61 10.79 -4.76 -4.57
CA LEU A 61 11.15 -4.36 -3.21
C LEU A 61 10.34 -3.15 -2.73
N ILE A 62 10.20 -2.13 -3.56
CA ILE A 62 9.40 -0.93 -3.24
C ILE A 62 7.92 -1.29 -3.08
N ASN A 63 7.37 -2.14 -3.95
CA ASN A 63 5.98 -2.55 -3.88
C ASN A 63 5.68 -3.25 -2.55
N TYR A 64 6.49 -4.24 -2.15
CA TYR A 64 6.35 -4.86 -0.84
C TYR A 64 6.52 -3.85 0.30
N GLY A 65 7.46 -2.91 0.16
CA GLY A 65 7.70 -1.82 1.11
C GLY A 65 6.52 -0.85 1.28
N VAL A 66 5.65 -0.73 0.28
CA VAL A 66 4.43 0.09 0.34
C VAL A 66 3.20 -0.74 0.70
N LEU A 67 3.04 -1.92 0.10
CA LEU A 67 1.87 -2.79 0.28
C LEU A 67 1.79 -3.37 1.69
N PHE A 68 2.89 -3.93 2.19
CA PHE A 68 2.89 -4.57 3.52
C PHE A 68 2.48 -3.62 4.65
N PRO A 69 3.11 -2.44 4.83
CA PRO A 69 2.73 -1.55 5.93
C PRO A 69 1.30 -1.05 5.77
N ASN A 70 0.82 -0.78 4.55
CA ASN A 70 -0.57 -0.38 4.29
C ASN A 70 -1.56 -1.44 4.76
N ILE A 71 -1.41 -2.67 4.28
CA ILE A 71 -2.30 -3.79 4.61
C ILE A 71 -2.23 -4.09 6.11
N TYR A 72 -1.01 -4.20 6.65
CA TYR A 72 -0.80 -4.49 8.07
C TYR A 72 -1.42 -3.43 8.97
N HIS A 73 -1.22 -2.14 8.67
CA HIS A 73 -1.77 -1.04 9.45
C HIS A 73 -3.29 -0.99 9.40
N ALA A 74 -3.88 -1.21 8.22
CA ALA A 74 -5.33 -1.25 8.05
C ALA A 74 -5.95 -2.41 8.85
N PHE A 75 -5.41 -3.62 8.74
CA PHE A 75 -5.90 -4.78 9.49
C PHE A 75 -5.66 -4.64 10.99
N GLY A 76 -4.53 -4.06 11.39
CA GLY A 76 -4.24 -3.74 12.78
C GLY A 76 -5.24 -2.74 13.36
N GLY A 77 -5.59 -1.70 12.59
CA GLY A 77 -6.64 -0.74 12.91
C GLY A 77 -8.01 -1.39 13.08
N ILE A 78 -8.42 -2.27 12.16
CA ILE A 78 -9.67 -3.03 12.28
C ILE A 78 -9.67 -3.87 13.56
N ARG A 79 -8.57 -4.58 13.85
CA ARG A 79 -8.44 -5.36 15.08
C ARG A 79 -8.61 -4.48 16.34
N HIS A 80 -8.02 -3.28 16.34
CA HIS A 80 -8.19 -2.33 17.44
C HIS A 80 -9.65 -1.87 17.58
N MET A 81 -10.31 -1.51 16.49
CA MET A 81 -11.74 -1.17 16.50
C MET A 81 -12.62 -2.33 17.02
N VAL A 82 -12.29 -3.58 16.66
CA VAL A 82 -12.99 -4.77 17.17
C VAL A 82 -12.78 -4.93 18.67
N TRP A 83 -11.56 -4.72 19.17
CA TRP A 83 -11.27 -4.79 20.61
C TRP A 83 -11.97 -3.69 21.40
N ASP A 84 -12.03 -2.47 20.87
CA ASP A 84 -12.74 -1.35 21.50
C ASP A 84 -14.24 -1.61 21.56
N LYS A 85 -14.82 -2.18 20.48
CA LYS A 85 -16.24 -2.54 20.43
C LYS A 85 -16.58 -3.78 21.28
N PHE A 86 -15.67 -4.74 21.39
CA PHE A 86 -15.89 -6.00 22.11
C PHE A 86 -14.78 -6.28 23.14
N PRO A 87 -14.80 -5.59 24.30
CA PRO A 87 -13.76 -5.75 25.33
C PRO A 87 -13.64 -7.17 25.89
N LYS A 88 -14.69 -7.99 25.78
CA LYS A 88 -14.68 -9.42 26.19
C LYS A 88 -13.62 -10.25 25.43
N LEU A 89 -13.17 -9.78 24.28
CA LEU A 89 -12.11 -10.41 23.48
C LEU A 89 -10.70 -10.12 24.01
N LEU A 90 -10.53 -9.25 25.01
CA LEU A 90 -9.24 -8.84 25.59
C LEU A 90 -8.73 -9.82 26.66
N HIS A 91 -8.73 -11.11 26.36
CA HIS A 91 -8.07 -12.12 27.18
C HIS A 91 -6.92 -12.76 26.38
N ASN A 92 -5.91 -13.26 27.09
CA ASN A 92 -4.61 -13.60 26.51
C ASN A 92 -4.68 -14.54 25.29
N THR A 93 -5.58 -15.54 25.29
CA THR A 93 -5.68 -16.51 24.19
C THR A 93 -6.31 -15.89 22.94
N ALA A 94 -7.41 -15.13 23.05
CA ALA A 94 -8.03 -14.44 21.93
C ALA A 94 -7.11 -13.35 21.35
N VAL A 95 -6.42 -12.61 22.22
CA VAL A 95 -5.49 -11.56 21.82
C VAL A 95 -4.26 -12.15 21.10
N HIS A 96 -3.74 -13.29 21.57
CA HIS A 96 -2.69 -14.03 20.86
C HIS A 96 -3.14 -14.51 19.48
N LYS A 97 -4.32 -15.16 19.39
CA LYS A 97 -4.88 -15.66 18.13
C LYS A 97 -5.09 -14.54 17.11
N SER A 98 -5.67 -13.41 17.54
CA SER A 98 -5.88 -12.26 16.66
C SER A 98 -4.57 -11.59 16.24
N SER A 99 -3.51 -11.60 17.07
CA SER A 99 -2.17 -11.17 16.67
C SER A 99 -1.54 -12.07 15.60
N VAL A 100 -1.67 -13.40 15.73
CA VAL A 100 -1.20 -14.34 14.70
C VAL A 100 -1.99 -14.16 13.41
N LEU A 101 -3.31 -14.05 13.51
CA LEU A 101 -4.20 -13.83 12.37
C LEU A 101 -3.86 -12.53 11.63
N LEU A 102 -3.59 -11.45 12.37
CA LEU A 102 -3.18 -10.17 11.81
C LEU A 102 -1.91 -10.33 10.95
N LEU A 103 -0.87 -10.97 11.49
CA LEU A 103 0.38 -11.18 10.77
C LEU A 103 0.20 -12.08 9.54
N SER A 104 -0.47 -13.23 9.70
CA SER A 104 -0.65 -14.18 8.59
C SER A 104 -1.50 -13.60 7.47
N SER A 105 -2.65 -12.99 7.80
CA SER A 105 -3.53 -12.36 6.80
C SER A 105 -2.82 -11.21 6.08
N SER A 106 -2.02 -10.41 6.77
CA SER A 106 -1.27 -9.30 6.15
C SER A 106 -0.23 -9.83 5.16
N ILE A 107 0.55 -10.85 5.54
CA ILE A 107 1.56 -11.45 4.66
C ILE A 107 0.91 -12.06 3.42
N ILE A 108 -0.13 -12.89 3.61
CA ILE A 108 -0.84 -13.55 2.51
C ILE A 108 -1.43 -12.51 1.56
N THR A 109 -2.11 -11.50 2.09
CA THR A 109 -2.74 -10.46 1.28
C THR A 109 -1.70 -9.62 0.54
N THR A 110 -0.55 -9.36 1.15
CA THR A 110 0.54 -8.61 0.49
C THR A 110 1.11 -9.38 -0.69
N ILE A 111 1.44 -10.66 -0.50
CA ILE A 111 1.95 -11.53 -1.57
C ILE A 111 0.91 -11.67 -2.68
N LEU A 112 -0.35 -11.89 -2.31
CA LEU A 112 -1.44 -11.97 -3.27
C LEU A 112 -1.61 -10.66 -4.05
N SER A 113 -1.51 -9.51 -3.39
CA SER A 113 -1.64 -8.19 -4.03
C SER A 113 -0.51 -7.93 -5.02
N GLU A 114 0.74 -8.28 -4.69
CA GLU A 114 1.86 -8.17 -5.62
C GLU A 114 1.61 -9.03 -6.87
N ASN A 115 1.33 -10.32 -6.67
CA ASN A 115 1.18 -11.31 -7.73
C ASN A 115 -0.11 -11.14 -8.56
N LEU A 116 -1.18 -10.54 -8.01
CA LEU A 116 -2.43 -10.33 -8.73
C LEU A 116 -2.60 -8.93 -9.29
N LEU A 117 -2.22 -7.87 -8.56
CA LEU A 117 -2.52 -6.50 -8.96
C LEU A 117 -1.40 -5.85 -9.77
N ILE A 118 -0.14 -6.26 -9.54
CA ILE A 118 1.01 -5.66 -10.22
C ILE A 118 1.42 -6.50 -11.44
N ASP A 119 1.44 -7.84 -11.32
CA ASP A 119 1.75 -8.74 -12.44
C ASP A 119 0.66 -8.77 -13.53
N LYS A 120 -0.63 -8.59 -13.17
CA LYS A 120 -1.75 -8.51 -14.14
C LYS A 120 -2.09 -7.11 -14.61
N ASP A 121 -1.14 -6.20 -14.47
CA ASP A 121 -0.95 -5.16 -15.47
C ASP A 121 -1.85 -3.91 -15.31
N LEU A 122 -1.34 -2.94 -14.54
CA LEU A 122 -1.62 -1.53 -14.84
C LEU A 122 -1.22 -1.19 -16.30
N THR A 123 -0.27 -1.92 -16.88
CA THR A 123 0.10 -1.72 -18.29
C THR A 123 -1.00 -2.16 -19.25
N ASN A 124 -1.91 -3.10 -18.95
CA ASN A 124 -3.02 -3.46 -19.85
C ASN A 124 -4.14 -2.43 -19.76
N ILE A 125 -4.37 -1.90 -18.55
CA ILE A 125 -5.34 -0.82 -18.30
C ILE A 125 -4.90 0.48 -18.99
N PHE A 126 -3.62 0.85 -18.90
CA PHE A 126 -3.10 2.07 -19.55
C PHE A 126 -2.68 1.88 -21.02
N ARG A 127 -2.35 0.66 -21.47
CA ARG A 127 -2.06 0.34 -22.89
C ARG A 127 -3.33 0.30 -23.74
N SER A 128 -4.49 0.00 -23.15
CA SER A 128 -5.79 0.16 -23.82
C SER A 128 -6.07 1.59 -24.27
N LYS A 129 -5.34 2.60 -23.76
CA LYS A 129 -5.46 4.01 -24.17
C LYS A 129 -4.40 4.48 -25.16
N LYS A 130 -3.54 3.61 -25.68
CA LYS A 130 -2.68 3.99 -26.83
C LYS A 130 -3.56 4.00 -28.08
N CYS A 131 -4.09 5.18 -28.41
CA CYS A 131 -4.78 5.44 -29.66
C CYS A 131 -4.01 4.82 -30.83
N LYS A 132 -4.71 4.04 -31.64
CA LYS A 132 -4.23 3.54 -32.92
C LYS A 132 -3.70 4.76 -33.69
N LYS A 133 -2.46 4.72 -34.19
CA LYS A 133 -1.99 5.74 -35.14
C LYS A 133 -2.95 5.69 -36.32
N ILE A 134 -3.79 6.71 -36.46
CA ILE A 134 -4.59 6.94 -37.66
C ILE A 134 -3.57 7.38 -38.71
N ASP A 135 -3.53 6.65 -39.82
CA ASP A 135 -2.69 7.00 -40.95
C ASP A 135 -3.33 8.21 -41.65
N VAL A 136 -2.53 9.20 -42.03
CA VAL A 136 -3.00 10.51 -42.53
C VAL A 136 -3.83 10.38 -43.83
N THR A 137 -3.80 9.22 -44.48
CA THR A 137 -4.66 8.88 -45.62
C THR A 137 -6.13 8.68 -45.27
N ASP A 138 -6.49 8.43 -44.01
CA ASP A 138 -7.89 8.28 -43.56
C ASP A 138 -8.57 9.64 -43.28
N ILE A 139 -7.82 10.75 -43.32
CA ILE A 139 -8.30 12.10 -42.99
C ILE A 139 -9.08 12.73 -44.14
N ILE A 140 -8.85 12.28 -45.39
CA ILE A 140 -9.43 12.91 -46.59
C ILE A 140 -10.94 12.65 -46.71
N ASP A 141 -11.47 11.60 -46.08
CA ASP A 141 -12.91 11.27 -46.15
C ASP A 141 -13.74 11.88 -45.01
N GLN A 142 -13.12 12.45 -43.97
CA GLN A 142 -13.83 12.93 -42.77
C GLN A 142 -14.17 14.43 -42.77
N GLU A 143 -13.81 15.18 -43.81
CA GLU A 143 -14.10 16.62 -43.89
C GLU A 143 -15.60 16.94 -44.11
N ILE A 144 -16.47 15.93 -44.27
CA ILE A 144 -17.89 16.11 -44.64
C ILE A 144 -18.88 15.89 -43.48
N LEU A 145 -18.48 15.27 -42.35
CA LEU A 145 -19.39 15.04 -41.22
C LEU A 145 -18.80 15.58 -39.93
N ASN A 146 -19.36 16.70 -39.49
CA ASN A 146 -19.10 17.45 -38.26
C ASN A 146 -19.31 16.60 -36.99
N ILE A 147 -18.39 15.69 -36.69
CA ILE A 147 -18.40 14.84 -35.49
C ILE A 147 -17.30 15.35 -34.53
N PRO A 148 -17.61 15.66 -33.27
CA PRO A 148 -16.58 15.99 -32.29
C PRO A 148 -15.79 14.71 -31.96
N GLU A 149 -14.49 14.66 -32.30
CA GLU A 149 -13.56 13.65 -31.79
C GLU A 149 -13.37 13.85 -30.28
N ILE A 150 -14.20 13.15 -29.49
CA ILE A 150 -13.99 13.01 -28.05
C ILE A 150 -13.02 11.85 -27.83
N CYS A 151 -11.74 12.12 -28.03
CA CYS A 151 -10.71 11.49 -27.21
C CYS A 151 -10.74 12.17 -25.83
N ASN A 152 -10.69 11.38 -24.76
CA ASN A 152 -10.31 11.90 -23.44
C ASN A 152 -9.20 11.02 -22.84
#